data_AF-A0A1I5AW60-F1
#
_entry.id   AF-A0A1I5AW60-F1
#
_cell.length_a   1.000
_cell.length_b   1.000
_cell.length_c   1.000
_cell.angle_alpha   90.00
_cell.angle_beta   90.00
_cell.angle_gamma   90.00
#
_symmetry.space_group_name_H-M   'P 1'
#
loop_
_entity.id
_entity.type
_entity.pdbx_description
1 polymer ?
#
loop_
_entity_poly.entity_id
_entity_poly.type
_entity_poly.pdbx_seq_one_letter_code
_entity_poly.pdbx_strand_id
1 'polypeptide(L)'
;MNYWPSGMKVDPIGSWPSALTEKRRASNFASTMSSTLATLRRELFQLDAEDVRLQVAIPASQFRLDGYPRATAKAEHPGIILTMQTNVGALSYPCDTFTTWEDNLRAIALALEALRKVDRYGVTKRGEQYRGFMAIEATAVPAGFTSADDAREFLRSVTGDLWKDVSASDSHLVRTAKRWAHPDMPGGDADRFQRVTLAEQYLKQNGAI
;
A
#
# COMPACT_ATOMS: atom_id res chain seq x y z
N MET A 1 6.19 -22.05 4.40
CA MET A 1 6.99 -20.89 4.84
C MET A 1 6.42 -19.66 4.13
N ASN A 2 5.97 -18.63 4.86
CA ASN A 2 5.41 -17.45 4.20
C ASN A 2 6.57 -16.59 3.67
N TYR A 3 6.67 -16.43 2.34
CA TYR A 3 7.79 -15.71 1.72
C TYR A 3 7.65 -14.20 1.82
N TRP A 4 6.47 -13.69 2.20
CA TRP A 4 6.20 -12.28 2.36
C TRP A 4 6.90 -11.67 3.60
N PRO A 5 7.27 -10.38 3.57
CA PRO A 5 7.70 -9.65 4.77
C PRO A 5 6.64 -9.69 5.88
N SER A 6 7.08 -9.77 7.14
CA SER A 6 6.14 -9.81 8.27
C SER A 6 5.36 -8.50 8.37
N GLY A 7 4.06 -8.58 8.65
CA GLY A 7 3.19 -7.40 8.81
C GLY A 7 2.82 -6.67 7.51
N MET A 8 3.41 -7.04 6.37
CA MET A 8 3.07 -6.50 5.07
C MET A 8 1.66 -6.93 4.64
N LYS A 9 0.87 -5.98 4.15
CA LYS A 9 -0.44 -6.23 3.56
C LYS A 9 -0.38 -6.10 2.05
N VAL A 10 -1.16 -6.90 1.35
CA VAL A 10 -1.34 -6.80 -0.10
C VAL A 10 -2.80 -6.57 -0.37
N ASP A 11 -3.11 -5.49 -1.07
CA ASP A 11 -4.47 -5.05 -1.34
C ASP A 11 -4.67 -4.87 -2.86
N PRO A 12 -5.89 -4.99 -3.37
CA PRO A 12 -6.22 -4.54 -4.71
C PRO A 12 -5.90 -3.05 -4.86
N ILE A 13 -5.41 -2.67 -6.04
CA ILE A 13 -5.27 -1.26 -6.37
C ILE A 13 -6.65 -0.62 -6.58
N GLY A 14 -6.85 0.58 -6.04
CA GLY A 14 -7.93 1.47 -6.47
C GLY A 14 -7.46 2.27 -7.68
N SER A 15 -7.35 3.58 -7.52
CA SER A 15 -6.89 4.50 -8.56
C SER A 15 -5.37 4.47 -8.79
N TRP A 16 -4.93 4.37 -10.05
CA TRP A 16 -3.53 4.60 -10.43
C TRP A 16 -3.19 6.11 -10.35
N PRO A 17 -2.03 6.51 -9.78
CA PRO A 17 -1.74 7.92 -9.47
C PRO A 17 -1.40 8.80 -10.68
N SER A 18 -1.15 8.22 -11.84
CA SER A 18 -0.71 8.97 -13.03
C SER A 18 -1.29 8.36 -14.31
N ALA A 19 -0.86 8.82 -15.48
CA ALA A 19 -1.13 8.05 -16.70
C ALA A 19 -0.33 6.74 -16.67
N LEU A 20 -0.97 5.63 -17.01
CA LEU A 20 -0.27 4.35 -17.17
C LEU A 20 0.79 4.46 -18.28
N THR A 21 1.94 3.83 -18.06
CA THR A 21 3.02 3.71 -19.04
C THR A 21 2.52 3.00 -20.30
N GLU A 22 2.49 3.72 -21.42
CA GLU A 22 2.01 3.20 -22.71
C GLU A 22 2.90 2.08 -23.26
N LYS A 23 4.22 2.29 -23.25
CA LYS A 23 5.22 1.34 -23.78
C LYS A 23 6.04 0.76 -22.65
N ARG A 24 5.60 -0.40 -22.14
CA ARG A 24 6.31 -1.15 -21.09
C ARG A 24 7.49 -1.92 -21.66
N ARG A 25 8.50 -2.15 -20.83
CA ARG A 25 9.70 -2.93 -21.18
C ARG A 25 9.74 -4.25 -20.41
N ALA A 26 10.33 -5.29 -21.00
CA ALA A 26 10.71 -6.47 -20.23
C ALA A 26 11.78 -6.08 -19.21
N SER A 27 11.79 -6.77 -18.06
CA SER A 27 12.82 -6.52 -17.06
C SER A 27 14.15 -7.13 -17.48
N ASN A 28 15.25 -6.45 -17.13
CA ASN A 28 16.60 -7.00 -17.26
C ASN A 28 17.01 -7.74 -15.98
N PHE A 29 16.08 -7.95 -15.04
CA PHE A 29 16.37 -8.55 -13.75
C PHE A 29 16.11 -10.05 -13.83
N ALA A 30 17.15 -10.86 -13.70
CA ALA A 30 16.96 -12.29 -13.46
C ALA A 30 16.74 -12.52 -11.96
N SER A 31 15.48 -12.62 -11.50
CA SER A 31 15.18 -12.90 -10.10
C SER A 31 13.87 -13.65 -9.92
N THR A 32 13.82 -14.54 -8.93
CA THR A 32 12.58 -15.19 -8.51
C THR A 32 11.78 -14.27 -7.57
N MET A 33 10.47 -14.50 -7.47
CA MET A 33 9.63 -13.78 -6.51
C MET A 33 10.14 -13.93 -5.07
N SER A 34 10.56 -15.14 -4.67
CA SER A 34 11.11 -15.37 -3.34
C SER A 34 12.40 -14.59 -3.06
N SER A 35 13.29 -14.47 -4.06
CA SER A 35 14.50 -13.64 -3.94
C SER A 35 14.16 -12.16 -3.83
N THR A 36 13.19 -11.69 -4.61
CA THR A 36 12.67 -10.33 -4.55
C THR A 36 12.11 -10.00 -3.19
N LEU A 37 11.25 -10.86 -2.63
CA LEU A 37 10.66 -10.68 -1.30
C LEU A 37 11.72 -10.76 -0.18
N ALA A 38 12.78 -11.56 -0.34
CA ALA A 38 13.87 -11.60 0.61
C ALA A 38 14.69 -10.29 0.62
N THR A 39 15.00 -9.73 -0.56
CA THR A 39 15.60 -8.40 -0.67
C THR A 39 14.70 -7.35 -0.04
N LEU A 40 13.42 -7.32 -0.42
CA LEU A 40 12.45 -6.36 0.09
C LEU A 40 12.33 -6.43 1.63
N ARG A 41 12.21 -7.63 2.21
CA ARG A 41 12.16 -7.81 3.66
C ARG A 41 13.37 -7.20 4.36
N ARG A 42 14.57 -7.42 3.81
CA ARG A 42 15.81 -6.86 4.36
C ARG A 42 15.77 -5.34 4.31
N GLU A 43 15.41 -4.74 3.19
CA GLU A 43 15.41 -3.27 3.05
C GLU A 43 14.31 -2.62 3.92
N LEU A 44 13.11 -3.20 4.00
CA LEU A 44 12.04 -2.72 4.89
C LEU A 44 12.46 -2.76 6.37
N PHE A 45 13.14 -3.83 6.79
CA PHE A 45 13.67 -3.93 8.15
C PHE A 45 14.73 -2.86 8.44
N GLN A 46 15.60 -2.55 7.46
CA GLN A 46 16.63 -1.51 7.62
C GLN A 46 16.06 -0.10 7.67
N LEU A 47 14.88 0.11 7.08
CA LEU A 47 14.15 1.39 7.10
C LEU A 47 13.27 1.55 8.34
N ASP A 48 13.22 0.54 9.22
CA ASP A 48 12.24 0.47 10.31
C ASP A 48 10.82 0.73 9.79
N ALA A 49 10.50 0.09 8.65
CA ALA A 49 9.29 0.38 7.91
C ALA A 49 8.06 -0.24 8.58
N GLU A 50 7.08 0.60 8.86
CA GLU A 50 5.80 0.22 9.44
C GLU A 50 4.64 0.40 8.44
N ASP A 51 3.49 -0.21 8.74
CA ASP A 51 2.26 -0.09 7.95
C ASP A 51 2.48 -0.33 6.44
N VAL A 52 3.35 -1.29 6.11
CA VAL A 52 3.75 -1.61 4.73
C VAL A 52 2.57 -2.21 3.95
N ARG A 53 2.22 -1.57 2.84
CA ARG A 53 1.15 -1.98 1.93
C ARG A 53 1.63 -2.04 0.50
N LEU A 54 1.37 -3.16 -0.16
CA LEU A 54 1.55 -3.33 -1.60
C LEU A 54 0.18 -3.39 -2.28
N GLN A 55 -0.10 -2.41 -3.12
CA GLN A 55 -1.28 -2.38 -3.95
C GLN A 55 -0.94 -2.94 -5.33
N VAL A 56 -1.72 -3.92 -5.80
CA VAL A 56 -1.53 -4.56 -7.11
C VAL A 56 -2.87 -4.59 -7.83
N ALA A 57 -2.88 -4.43 -9.15
CA ALA A 57 -4.09 -4.51 -9.97
C ALA A 57 -4.62 -5.93 -10.16
N ILE A 58 -4.70 -6.70 -9.08
CA ILE A 58 -5.28 -8.03 -9.05
C ILE A 58 -6.68 -7.91 -8.43
N PRO A 59 -7.72 -8.49 -9.04
CA PRO A 59 -9.06 -8.47 -8.47
C PRO A 59 -9.08 -9.24 -7.14
N ALA A 60 -9.86 -8.73 -6.17
CA ALA A 60 -9.93 -9.28 -4.82
C ALA A 60 -10.28 -10.78 -4.78
N SER A 61 -11.11 -11.26 -5.71
CA SER A 61 -11.47 -12.68 -5.86
C SER A 61 -10.29 -13.62 -6.11
N GLN A 62 -9.15 -13.09 -6.57
CA GLN A 62 -7.93 -13.84 -6.82
C GLN A 62 -6.95 -13.82 -5.65
N PHE A 63 -7.34 -13.27 -4.50
CA PHE A 63 -6.60 -13.38 -3.25
C PHE A 63 -6.96 -14.67 -2.51
N ARG A 64 -6.03 -15.10 -1.66
CA ARG A 64 -6.19 -16.22 -0.74
C ARG A 64 -6.70 -15.71 0.62
N LEU A 65 -7.17 -16.64 1.46
CA LEU A 65 -7.60 -16.32 2.82
C LEU A 65 -6.48 -15.74 3.71
N ASP A 66 -5.21 -15.94 3.34
CA ASP A 66 -4.05 -15.36 4.02
C ASP A 66 -3.74 -13.92 3.60
N GLY A 67 -4.55 -13.33 2.70
CA GLY A 67 -4.41 -11.94 2.27
C GLY A 67 -3.41 -11.72 1.13
N TYR A 68 -2.91 -12.78 0.49
CA TYR A 68 -1.96 -12.68 -0.61
C TYR A 68 -2.54 -13.18 -1.95
N PRO A 69 -2.06 -12.66 -3.09
CA PRO A 69 -2.48 -13.14 -4.40
C PRO A 69 -2.21 -14.64 -4.58
N ARG A 70 -3.12 -15.33 -5.29
CA ARG A 70 -2.89 -16.71 -5.74
C ARG A 70 -1.71 -16.75 -6.71
N ALA A 71 -0.99 -17.86 -6.76
CA ALA A 71 0.11 -18.04 -7.72
C ALA A 71 -0.36 -17.95 -9.19
N THR A 72 -1.63 -18.25 -9.46
CA THR A 72 -2.26 -18.15 -10.78
C THR A 72 -2.96 -16.82 -11.02
N ALA A 73 -2.83 -15.87 -10.07
CA ALA A 73 -3.52 -14.59 -10.18
C ALA A 73 -2.97 -13.78 -11.36
N LYS A 74 -3.85 -13.11 -12.08
CA LYS A 74 -3.52 -12.23 -13.20
C LYS A 74 -3.88 -10.81 -12.83
N ALA A 75 -2.89 -9.94 -12.91
CA ALA A 75 -3.11 -8.51 -12.77
C ALA A 75 -3.71 -7.94 -14.07
N GLU A 76 -4.68 -7.05 -13.94
CA GLU A 76 -5.30 -6.30 -15.04
C GLU A 76 -4.26 -5.39 -15.73
N HIS A 77 -3.33 -4.85 -14.93
CA HIS A 77 -2.14 -4.18 -15.40
C HIS A 77 -0.95 -4.44 -14.45
N PRO A 78 0.31 -4.31 -14.90
CA PRO A 78 1.46 -4.66 -14.08
C PRO A 78 1.85 -3.58 -13.05
N GLY A 79 1.19 -2.42 -13.06
CA GLY A 79 1.44 -1.35 -12.11
C GLY A 79 1.21 -1.77 -10.66
N ILE A 80 2.13 -1.37 -9.78
CA ILE A 80 2.03 -1.55 -8.33
C ILE A 80 2.30 -0.24 -7.59
N ILE A 81 1.84 -0.16 -6.35
CA ILE A 81 2.18 0.93 -5.43
C ILE A 81 2.63 0.31 -4.11
N LEU A 82 3.89 0.54 -3.72
CA LEU A 82 4.38 0.17 -2.39
C LEU A 82 4.37 1.41 -1.50
N THR A 83 3.62 1.36 -0.41
CA THR A 83 3.54 2.42 0.60
C THR A 83 4.04 1.92 1.95
N MET A 84 4.65 2.80 2.73
CA MET A 84 5.16 2.48 4.07
C MET A 84 5.31 3.75 4.92
N GLN A 85 5.28 3.59 6.24
CA GLN A 85 5.71 4.62 7.19
C GLN A 85 7.16 4.34 7.60
N THR A 86 7.96 5.38 7.73
CA THR A 86 9.36 5.28 8.15
C THR A 86 9.72 6.45 9.06
N ASN A 87 10.90 6.41 9.68
CA ASN A 87 11.43 7.53 10.47
C ASN A 87 11.65 8.83 9.67
N VAL A 88 11.81 8.75 8.34
CA VAL A 88 11.93 9.93 7.47
C VAL A 88 10.57 10.44 6.97
N GLY A 89 9.49 9.72 7.27
CA GLY A 89 8.12 10.04 6.90
C GLY A 89 7.43 8.95 6.09
N ALA A 90 6.22 9.24 5.62
CA ALA A 90 5.45 8.36 4.74
C ALA A 90 6.10 8.31 3.35
N LEU A 91 6.31 7.11 2.81
CA LEU A 91 6.88 6.89 1.48
C LEU A 91 5.91 6.17 0.55
N SER A 92 5.93 6.52 -0.74
CA SER A 92 5.15 5.90 -1.81
C SER A 92 5.99 5.64 -3.05
N TYR A 93 5.94 4.41 -3.55
CA TYR A 93 6.68 3.93 -4.71
C TYR A 93 5.71 3.34 -5.76
N PRO A 94 5.09 4.16 -6.62
CA PRO A 94 4.39 3.67 -7.80
C PRO A 94 5.39 3.18 -8.85
N CYS A 95 5.14 2.01 -9.45
CA CYS A 95 5.95 1.48 -10.53
C CYS A 95 5.12 0.64 -11.51
N ASP A 96 5.09 1.03 -12.79
CA ASP A 96 4.41 0.31 -13.88
C ASP A 96 5.27 0.20 -15.16
N THR A 97 6.58 0.40 -15.01
CA THR A 97 7.55 0.42 -16.12
C THR A 97 7.69 -0.94 -16.82
N PHE A 98 7.61 -2.02 -16.06
CA PHE A 98 7.84 -3.38 -16.53
C PHE A 98 6.55 -4.13 -16.86
N THR A 99 6.68 -5.17 -17.69
CA THR A 99 5.56 -5.97 -18.20
C THR A 99 4.86 -6.83 -17.15
N THR A 100 5.52 -7.13 -16.03
CA THR A 100 4.94 -7.91 -14.92
C THR A 100 4.99 -7.11 -13.62
N TRP A 101 4.05 -7.38 -12.71
CA TRP A 101 4.01 -6.68 -11.42
C TRP A 101 5.14 -7.15 -10.50
N GLU A 102 5.58 -8.40 -10.64
CA GLU A 102 6.72 -8.97 -9.94
C GLU A 102 8.03 -8.25 -10.32
N ASP A 103 8.21 -7.93 -11.61
CA ASP A 103 9.35 -7.15 -12.08
C ASP A 103 9.32 -5.70 -11.57
N ASN A 104 8.13 -5.09 -11.49
CA ASN A 104 7.98 -3.77 -10.88
C ASN A 104 8.30 -3.82 -9.38
N LEU A 105 7.88 -4.88 -8.67
CA LEU A 105 8.24 -5.08 -7.26
C LEU A 105 9.75 -5.26 -7.08
N ARG A 106 10.39 -6.01 -7.99
CA ARG A 106 11.84 -6.16 -8.02
C ARG A 106 12.54 -4.83 -8.23
N ALA A 107 12.03 -3.99 -9.13
CA ALA A 107 12.57 -2.66 -9.36
C ALA A 107 12.54 -1.80 -8.09
N ILE A 108 11.42 -1.81 -7.36
CA ILE A 108 11.30 -1.09 -6.08
C ILE A 108 12.26 -1.66 -5.04
N ALA A 109 12.36 -2.98 -4.89
CA ALA A 109 13.29 -3.60 -3.94
C ALA A 109 14.76 -3.22 -4.21
N LEU A 110 15.15 -3.17 -5.49
CA LEU A 110 16.49 -2.71 -5.90
C LEU A 110 16.70 -1.21 -5.66
N ALA A 111 15.67 -0.40 -5.89
CA ALA A 111 15.72 1.03 -5.61
C ALA A 111 15.92 1.31 -4.11
N LEU A 112 15.18 0.62 -3.23
CA LEU A 112 15.35 0.72 -1.77
C LEU A 112 16.77 0.32 -1.34
N GLU A 113 17.30 -0.78 -1.89
CA GLU A 113 18.69 -1.20 -1.61
C GLU A 113 19.71 -0.14 -2.05
N ALA A 114 19.50 0.48 -3.22
CA ALA A 114 20.37 1.53 -3.73
C ALA A 114 20.31 2.79 -2.84
N LEU A 115 19.12 3.25 -2.45
CA LEU A 115 18.94 4.39 -1.55
C LEU A 115 19.60 4.14 -0.18
N ARG A 116 19.50 2.91 0.34
CA ARG A 116 20.22 2.52 1.57
C ARG A 116 21.73 2.52 1.38
N LYS A 117 22.26 2.09 0.23
CA LYS A 117 23.72 2.15 -0.05
C LYS A 117 24.21 3.60 -0.08
N VAL A 118 23.45 4.51 -0.68
CA VAL A 118 23.73 5.96 -0.69
C VAL A 118 23.79 6.50 0.74
N ASP A 119 22.81 6.15 1.57
CA ASP A 119 22.75 6.54 2.99
C ASP A 119 23.93 5.97 3.79
N ARG A 120 24.17 4.66 3.67
CA ARG A 120 25.22 3.93 4.39
C ARG A 120 26.62 4.48 4.11
N TYR A 121 26.87 4.93 2.89
CA TYR A 121 28.17 5.50 2.52
C TYR A 121 28.27 7.01 2.77
N GLY A 122 27.25 7.61 3.42
CA GLY A 122 27.28 9.01 3.83
C GLY A 122 27.24 9.99 2.66
N VAL A 123 26.77 9.54 1.49
CA VAL A 123 26.61 10.41 0.31
C VAL A 123 25.52 11.46 0.58
N THR A 124 24.51 11.08 1.35
CA THR A 124 23.48 11.96 1.90
C THR A 124 23.55 11.96 3.43
N LYS A 125 23.16 13.07 4.07
CA LYS A 125 23.31 13.25 5.53
C LYS A 125 22.03 13.02 6.34
N ARG A 126 20.85 13.15 5.73
CA ARG A 126 19.55 13.23 6.43
C ARG A 126 18.38 12.61 5.65
N GLY A 127 18.59 11.50 4.94
CA GLY A 127 17.48 10.86 4.20
C GLY A 127 17.02 11.63 2.95
N GLU A 128 17.80 12.60 2.47
CA GLU A 128 17.49 13.44 1.30
C GLU A 128 17.16 12.64 0.04
N GLN A 129 17.73 11.44 -0.08
CA GLN A 129 17.49 10.49 -1.16
C GLN A 129 16.03 10.00 -1.23
N TYR A 130 15.29 10.09 -0.12
CA TYR A 130 13.87 9.68 -0.05
C TYR A 130 12.91 10.82 -0.39
N ARG A 131 13.37 12.06 -0.53
CA ARG A 131 12.48 13.24 -0.74
C ARG A 131 11.55 13.10 -1.95
N GLY A 132 12.04 12.49 -3.04
CA GLY A 132 11.24 12.24 -4.25
C GLY A 132 10.17 11.16 -4.09
N PHE A 133 10.24 10.37 -3.02
CA PHE A 133 9.32 9.29 -2.69
C PHE A 133 8.49 9.58 -1.46
N MET A 134 8.69 10.75 -0.83
CA MET A 134 7.78 11.21 0.21
C MET A 134 6.39 11.15 -0.39
N ALA A 135 5.50 10.47 0.33
CA ALA A 135 4.09 10.61 0.10
C ALA A 135 3.78 12.09 0.34
N ILE A 136 3.84 12.88 -0.74
CA ILE A 136 2.85 13.92 -0.93
C ILE A 136 1.53 13.20 -0.70
N GLU A 137 0.53 13.83 -0.11
CA GLU A 137 -0.84 13.34 -0.19
C GLU A 137 -1.25 13.35 -1.68
N ALA A 138 -0.69 12.40 -2.44
CA ALA A 138 -0.36 12.52 -3.84
C ALA A 138 -1.59 12.07 -4.63
N THR A 139 -2.56 12.98 -4.67
CA THR A 139 -3.19 13.40 -5.93
C THR A 139 -3.81 12.32 -6.83
N ALA A 140 -4.36 11.25 -6.24
CA ALA A 140 -5.36 10.41 -6.91
C ALA A 140 -6.41 9.79 -5.97
N VAL A 141 -6.29 9.95 -4.65
CA VAL A 141 -7.33 9.54 -3.69
C VAL A 141 -8.04 10.80 -3.21
N PRO A 142 -9.39 10.86 -3.11
CA PRO A 142 -10.07 12.10 -2.76
C PRO A 142 -9.57 12.53 -1.37
N ALA A 143 -8.88 13.67 -1.32
CA ALA A 143 -8.39 14.44 -0.17
C ALA A 143 -8.21 13.64 1.14
N GLY A 144 -6.97 13.62 1.66
CA GLY A 144 -6.70 13.18 3.03
C GLY A 144 -7.66 13.83 4.03
N PHE A 145 -7.95 13.14 5.13
CA PHE A 145 -8.85 13.65 6.16
C PHE A 145 -8.24 14.87 6.84
N THR A 146 -9.00 15.95 6.99
CA THR A 146 -8.49 17.18 7.62
C THR A 146 -8.63 17.16 9.13
N SER A 147 -9.48 16.28 9.66
CA SER A 147 -9.66 16.02 11.08
C SER A 147 -9.98 14.56 11.38
N ALA A 148 -9.81 14.14 12.63
CA ALA A 148 -10.23 12.80 13.09
C ALA A 148 -11.76 12.64 12.99
N ASP A 149 -12.51 13.73 13.12
CA ASP A 149 -13.97 13.70 12.99
C ASP A 149 -14.42 13.51 11.54
N ASP A 150 -13.72 14.11 10.57
CA ASP A 150 -13.97 13.86 9.14
C ASP A 150 -13.74 12.38 8.79
N ALA A 151 -12.68 11.79 9.35
CA ALA A 151 -12.37 10.37 9.17
C ALA A 151 -13.48 9.50 9.75
N ARG A 152 -13.97 9.81 10.97
CA ARG A 152 -15.09 9.09 11.59
C ARG A 152 -16.39 9.26 10.80
N GLU A 153 -16.70 10.46 10.35
CA GLU A 153 -17.90 10.75 9.55
C GLU A 153 -17.89 9.96 8.25
N PHE A 154 -16.76 9.95 7.54
CA PHE A 154 -16.61 9.11 6.35
C PHE A 154 -16.79 7.62 6.69
N LEU A 155 -16.14 7.11 7.74
CA LEU A 155 -16.28 5.69 8.12
C LEU A 155 -17.73 5.34 8.46
N ARG A 156 -18.47 6.23 9.13
CA ARG A 156 -19.92 6.07 9.41
C ARG A 156 -20.74 6.09 8.12
N SER A 157 -20.40 6.94 7.14
CA SER A 157 -21.06 6.94 5.83
C SER A 157 -20.86 5.64 5.06
N VAL A 158 -19.74 4.94 5.31
CA VAL A 158 -19.46 3.62 4.71
C VAL A 158 -20.29 2.52 5.38
N THR A 159 -20.50 2.60 6.69
CA THR A 159 -21.27 1.60 7.43
C THR A 159 -22.79 1.83 7.38
N GLY A 160 -23.24 3.06 7.11
CA GLY A 160 -24.66 3.43 7.02
C GLY A 160 -25.43 3.23 8.32
N ASP A 161 -26.76 3.03 8.23
CA ASP A 161 -27.68 2.81 9.36
C ASP A 161 -27.42 1.50 10.15
N LEU A 162 -26.45 0.68 9.70
CA LEU A 162 -26.00 -0.51 10.43
C LEU A 162 -25.11 -0.16 11.61
N TRP A 163 -24.59 1.07 11.67
CA TRP A 163 -23.94 1.61 12.86
C TRP A 163 -24.99 2.01 13.91
N LYS A 164 -25.55 1.01 14.59
CA LYS A 164 -26.56 1.21 15.64
C LYS A 164 -25.98 1.63 17.00
N ASP A 165 -24.65 1.63 17.13
CA ASP A 165 -23.98 1.87 18.41
C ASP A 165 -22.95 2.99 18.31
N VAL A 166 -23.38 4.21 18.65
CA VAL A 166 -22.52 5.41 18.72
C VAL A 166 -21.40 5.26 19.76
N SER A 167 -21.50 4.28 20.68
CA SER A 167 -20.50 4.01 21.72
C SER A 167 -19.38 3.04 21.28
N ALA A 168 -19.46 2.45 20.09
CA ALA A 168 -18.43 1.49 19.66
C ALA A 168 -17.12 2.20 19.30
N SER A 169 -15.99 1.59 19.67
CA SER A 169 -14.65 2.17 19.49
C SER A 169 -14.32 2.43 18.02
N ASP A 170 -13.42 3.39 17.78
CA ASP A 170 -12.92 3.72 16.44
C ASP A 170 -12.34 2.47 15.73
N SER A 171 -11.71 1.54 16.47
CA SER A 171 -11.21 0.27 15.91
C SER A 171 -12.35 -0.63 15.40
N HIS A 172 -13.49 -0.64 16.09
CA HIS A 172 -14.67 -1.37 15.64
C HIS A 172 -15.31 -0.74 14.40
N LEU A 173 -15.37 0.60 14.37
CA LEU A 173 -15.86 1.37 13.24
C LEU A 173 -15.02 1.08 11.98
N VAL A 174 -13.70 1.18 12.09
CA VAL A 174 -12.76 0.89 10.99
C VAL A 174 -12.94 -0.54 10.49
N ARG A 175 -12.97 -1.54 11.38
CA ARG A 175 -13.12 -2.95 10.98
C ARG A 175 -14.43 -3.19 10.22
N THR A 176 -15.51 -2.54 10.66
CA THR A 176 -16.83 -2.66 10.03
C THR A 176 -16.86 -1.97 8.67
N ALA A 177 -16.32 -0.75 8.59
CA ALA A 177 -16.20 -0.01 7.34
C ALA A 177 -15.35 -0.77 6.31
N LYS A 178 -14.23 -1.38 6.73
CA LYS A 178 -13.38 -2.20 5.85
C LYS A 178 -14.13 -3.38 5.28
N ARG A 179 -14.93 -4.07 6.10
CA ARG A 179 -15.76 -5.17 5.62
C ARG A 179 -16.69 -4.69 4.52
N TRP A 180 -17.47 -3.64 4.74
CA TRP A 180 -18.48 -3.16 3.79
C TRP A 180 -17.89 -2.52 2.53
N ALA A 181 -16.75 -1.84 2.64
CA ALA A 181 -16.08 -1.27 1.48
C ALA A 181 -15.30 -2.31 0.66
N HIS A 182 -15.02 -3.50 1.22
CA HIS A 182 -14.17 -4.49 0.55
C HIS A 182 -14.75 -4.91 -0.81
N PRO A 183 -13.94 -5.02 -1.88
CA PRO A 183 -14.44 -5.38 -3.22
C PRO A 183 -15.13 -6.75 -3.32
N ASP A 184 -14.89 -7.65 -2.36
CA ASP A 184 -15.61 -8.94 -2.28
C ASP A 184 -17.04 -8.82 -1.73
N MET A 185 -17.42 -7.69 -1.14
CA MET A 185 -18.77 -7.47 -0.65
C MET A 185 -19.67 -6.89 -1.77
N PRO A 186 -20.96 -7.26 -1.82
CA PRO A 186 -21.90 -6.62 -2.72
C PRO A 186 -21.94 -5.09 -2.51
N GLY A 187 -21.60 -4.33 -3.55
CA GLY A 187 -21.54 -2.86 -3.50
C GLY A 187 -20.26 -2.27 -2.86
N GLY A 188 -19.27 -3.11 -2.55
CA GLY A 188 -17.91 -2.68 -2.22
C GLY A 188 -17.06 -2.45 -3.46
N ASP A 189 -16.05 -1.59 -3.36
CA ASP A 189 -15.15 -1.25 -4.46
C ASP A 189 -13.76 -0.87 -3.93
N ALA A 190 -12.74 -1.00 -4.78
CA ALA A 190 -11.34 -0.85 -4.37
C ALA A 190 -11.00 0.59 -3.94
N ASP A 191 -11.59 1.60 -4.57
CA ASP A 191 -11.36 3.00 -4.25
C ASP A 191 -11.93 3.36 -2.87
N ARG A 192 -13.15 2.90 -2.59
CA ARG A 192 -13.81 3.06 -1.29
C ARG A 192 -13.05 2.31 -0.20
N PHE A 193 -12.59 1.09 -0.48
CA PHE A 193 -11.76 0.32 0.46
C PHE A 193 -10.42 1.01 0.76
N GLN A 194 -9.79 1.57 -0.27
CA GLN A 194 -8.56 2.35 -0.13
C GLN A 194 -8.80 3.59 0.73
N ARG A 195 -9.90 4.32 0.51
CA ARG A 195 -10.26 5.50 1.32
C ARG A 195 -10.55 5.15 2.78
N VAL A 196 -11.18 3.99 3.06
CA VAL A 196 -11.33 3.47 4.43
C VAL A 196 -9.97 3.15 5.07
N THR A 197 -9.04 2.61 4.29
CA THR A 197 -7.68 2.31 4.76
C THR A 197 -6.90 3.59 5.08
N LEU A 198 -7.08 4.66 4.31
CA LEU A 198 -6.53 5.97 4.63
C LEU A 198 -7.12 6.54 5.93
N ALA A 199 -8.42 6.37 6.17
CA ALA A 199 -9.06 6.80 7.41
C ALA A 199 -8.46 6.07 8.63
N GLU A 200 -8.23 4.76 8.53
CA GLU A 200 -7.53 3.99 9.57
C GLU A 200 -6.13 4.55 9.84
N GLN A 201 -5.34 4.82 8.79
CA GLN A 201 -3.99 5.36 8.96
C GLN A 201 -4.01 6.72 9.66
N TYR A 202 -4.92 7.61 9.25
CA TYR A 202 -5.06 8.92 9.85
C TYR A 202 -5.42 8.82 11.34
N LEU A 203 -6.37 7.95 11.70
CA LEU A 203 -6.78 7.75 13.08
C LEU A 203 -5.64 7.16 13.95
N LYS A 204 -4.86 6.22 13.42
CA LYS A 204 -3.67 5.68 14.10
C LYS A 204 -2.62 6.77 14.37
N GLN A 205 -2.30 7.57 13.36
CA GLN A 205 -1.30 8.65 13.48
C GLN A 205 -1.71 9.70 14.52
N ASN A 206 -3.01 9.89 14.73
CA ASN A 206 -3.56 10.83 15.71
C ASN A 206 -3.90 10.18 17.07
N GLY A 207 -3.50 8.93 17.31
CA GLY A 207 -3.67 8.25 18.60
C GLY A 207 -5.12 7.87 18.94
N ALA A 208 -6.01 7.82 17.95
CA ALA A 208 -7.42 7.47 18.16
C ALA A 208 -7.67 5.96 18.19
N ILE A 209 -6.76 5.15 17.62
CA ILE A 209 -6.78 3.68 17.59
C ILE A 209 -5.38 3.08 17.66
#